data_AF-A0A5E6NIS7-F1
#
_entry.id   AF-A0A5E6NIS7-F1
#
_cell.length_a   1.000
_cell.length_b   1.000
_cell.length_c   1.000
_cell.angle_alpha   90.00
_cell.angle_beta   90.00
_cell.angle_gamma   90.00
#
_symmetry.space_group_name_H-M   'P 1'
#
loop_
_entity.id
_entity.type
_entity.pdbx_description
1 polymer ?
#
loop_
_entity_poly.entity_id
_entity_poly.type
_entity_poly.pdbx_seq_one_letter_code
_entity_poly.pdbx_strand_id
1 'polypeptide(L)'
;MGKNWILLIIPIYAKVSNSEFYLSYIVMSKEKTKILFVCMGNICRSPTAEGAFHSQMQKRGVQDLFEIDSAGTHAYHIGEQPDSRSQVAAHQYNVDLSSQRARQVHESDFYHYDYIFAMDGSNLMDLQDICPPEHQHKLALMLDNIPKNKGKGVPDPYFEGRFDEVFEMLNRASSFLLGKLVKKT
;
A
#
# COMPACT_ATOMS: atom_id res chain seq x y z
N MET A 1 0.78 17.40 16.80
CA MET A 1 -0.27 18.44 16.87
C MET A 1 -1.49 17.95 16.10
N GLY A 2 -2.67 18.19 16.66
CA GLY A 2 -3.83 17.30 16.55
C GLY A 2 -4.44 17.11 15.15
N LYS A 3 -4.99 15.92 14.92
CA LYS A 3 -5.96 15.67 13.85
C LYS A 3 -7.21 15.05 14.49
N ASN A 4 -8.00 15.92 15.12
CA ASN A 4 -9.41 15.66 15.36
C ASN A 4 -10.15 16.08 14.08
N TRP A 5 -10.95 15.20 13.50
CA TRP A 5 -12.03 15.63 12.62
C TRP A 5 -13.33 15.35 13.35
N ILE A 6 -13.80 16.39 14.04
CA ILE A 6 -15.15 16.49 14.57
C ILE A 6 -16.06 16.70 13.38
N LEU A 7 -17.19 15.98 13.31
CA LEU A 7 -18.34 16.35 12.50
C LEU A 7 -18.83 17.72 13.01
N LEU A 8 -18.30 18.81 12.47
CA LEU A 8 -18.90 20.13 12.68
C LEU A 8 -20.02 20.26 11.66
N ILE A 9 -21.20 19.75 12.05
CA ILE A 9 -22.46 20.11 11.43
C ILE A 9 -22.72 21.56 11.81
N ILE A 10 -22.16 22.51 11.06
CA ILE A 10 -22.56 23.92 11.17
C ILE A 10 -23.62 24.11 10.10
N PRO A 11 -24.92 24.14 10.45
CA PRO A 11 -25.93 24.56 9.50
C PRO A 11 -25.68 26.03 9.16
N ILE A 12 -25.20 26.30 7.95
CA ILE A 12 -25.20 27.66 7.39
C ILE A 12 -26.64 27.90 6.94
N TYR A 13 -27.44 28.53 7.81
CA TYR A 13 -28.76 29.02 7.43
C TYR A 13 -28.61 30.29 6.58
N ALA A 14 -28.27 30.13 5.30
CA ALA A 14 -28.48 31.20 4.34
C ALA A 14 -29.95 31.15 3.89
N LYS A 15 -30.76 32.08 4.41
CA LYS A 15 -32.17 32.24 4.03
C LYS A 15 -32.23 32.79 2.60
N VAL A 16 -32.35 31.90 1.61
CA VAL A 16 -32.80 32.26 0.26
C VAL A 16 -34.24 31.78 0.12
N SER A 17 -35.09 32.69 -0.36
CA SER A 17 -36.55 32.60 -0.41
C SER A 17 -37.11 31.29 -0.98
N ASN A 18 -38.32 30.97 -0.51
CA ASN A 18 -39.27 29.92 -0.90
C ASN A 18 -38.91 29.00 -2.08
N SER A 19 -39.00 27.69 -1.75
CA SER A 19 -39.10 26.52 -2.63
C SER A 19 -37.90 26.22 -3.52
N GLU A 20 -36.82 25.73 -2.92
CA GLU A 20 -36.09 24.51 -3.30
C GLU A 20 -34.82 24.40 -2.43
N PHE A 21 -34.75 23.37 -1.57
CA PHE A 21 -33.54 23.06 -0.81
C PHE A 21 -32.57 22.30 -1.71
N TYR A 22 -31.60 22.99 -2.32
CA TYR A 22 -30.44 22.31 -2.90
C TYR A 22 -29.46 21.96 -1.80
N LEU A 23 -29.41 20.67 -1.48
CA LEU A 23 -28.42 20.05 -0.61
C LEU A 23 -27.09 19.98 -1.38
N SER A 24 -26.43 21.12 -1.56
CA SER A 24 -25.08 21.15 -2.12
C SER A 24 -24.11 20.68 -1.03
N TYR A 25 -24.00 19.38 -0.86
CA TYR A 25 -22.91 18.80 -0.08
C TYR A 25 -21.61 19.08 -0.83
N ILE A 26 -20.74 19.88 -0.22
CA ILE A 26 -19.33 19.83 -0.59
C ILE A 26 -18.82 18.48 -0.07
N VAL A 27 -18.77 17.49 -0.95
CA VAL A 27 -18.02 16.25 -0.70
C VAL A 27 -16.55 16.65 -0.65
N MET A 28 -16.07 17.01 0.53
CA MET A 28 -14.62 17.03 0.78
C MET A 28 -14.19 15.57 0.79
N SER A 29 -13.65 15.09 -0.34
CA SER A 29 -13.05 13.76 -0.43
C SER A 29 -12.02 13.63 0.68
N LYS A 30 -12.19 12.62 1.54
CA LYS A 30 -11.11 12.24 2.45
C LYS A 30 -9.91 11.87 1.57
N GLU A 31 -8.80 12.60 1.72
CA GLU A 31 -7.55 12.30 1.01
C GLU A 31 -7.21 10.82 1.22
N LYS A 32 -6.95 10.11 0.11
CA LYS A 32 -6.61 8.70 0.14
C LYS A 32 -5.29 8.49 0.86
N THR A 33 -5.21 7.45 1.68
CA THR A 33 -3.92 6.99 2.23
C THR A 33 -3.13 6.30 1.12
N LYS A 34 -1.97 6.83 0.79
CA LYS A 34 -1.15 6.34 -0.33
C LYS A 34 -0.06 5.39 0.17
N ILE A 35 0.01 4.17 -0.35
CA ILE A 35 0.96 3.14 0.08
C ILE A 35 1.74 2.57 -1.11
N LEU A 36 3.07 2.50 -0.98
CA LEU A 36 3.95 1.84 -1.95
C LEU A 36 4.60 0.61 -1.35
N PHE A 37 4.56 -0.52 -2.06
CA PHE A 37 5.26 -1.74 -1.69
C PHE A 37 6.53 -1.89 -2.53
N VAL A 38 7.69 -2.17 -1.91
CA VAL A 38 8.98 -2.16 -2.62
C VAL A 38 9.79 -3.42 -2.37
N CYS A 39 10.18 -4.11 -3.44
CA CYS A 39 11.17 -5.18 -3.38
C CYS A 39 12.35 -4.89 -4.33
N MET A 40 13.22 -5.87 -4.61
CA MET A 40 14.34 -5.65 -5.53
C MET A 40 13.88 -5.44 -6.98
N GLY A 41 13.29 -6.46 -7.60
CA GLY A 41 12.97 -6.47 -9.05
C GLY A 41 11.51 -6.20 -9.43
N ASN A 42 10.63 -5.95 -8.48
CA ASN A 42 9.18 -5.71 -8.69
C ASN A 42 8.41 -6.77 -9.49
N ILE A 43 8.85 -8.04 -9.46
CA ILE A 43 8.14 -9.15 -10.12
C ILE A 43 7.60 -10.21 -9.15
N CYS A 44 8.16 -10.33 -7.95
CA CYS A 44 7.72 -11.36 -7.00
C CYS A 44 7.01 -10.76 -5.78
N ARG A 45 7.78 -10.15 -4.87
CA ARG A 45 7.31 -9.83 -3.51
C ARG A 45 6.43 -8.58 -3.44
N SER A 46 6.85 -7.46 -4.03
CA SER A 46 6.05 -6.23 -3.98
C SER A 46 4.74 -6.30 -4.79
N PRO A 47 4.67 -6.93 -5.98
CA PRO A 47 3.39 -7.20 -6.65
C PRO A 47 2.45 -8.06 -5.81
N THR A 48 3.01 -9.09 -5.16
CA THR A 48 2.25 -9.96 -4.25
C THR A 48 1.67 -9.18 -3.06
N ALA A 49 2.46 -8.26 -2.48
CA ALA A 49 2.02 -7.42 -1.38
C ALA A 49 0.87 -6.48 -1.80
N GLU A 50 1.00 -5.84 -2.97
CA GLU A 50 -0.03 -4.98 -3.55
C GLU A 50 -1.35 -5.74 -3.78
N GLY A 51 -1.28 -6.89 -4.45
CA GLY A 51 -2.47 -7.70 -4.73
C GLY A 51 -3.12 -8.26 -3.46
N ALA A 52 -2.31 -8.71 -2.50
CA ALA A 52 -2.83 -9.17 -1.21
C ALA A 52 -3.50 -8.03 -0.43
N PHE A 53 -2.91 -6.84 -0.39
CA PHE A 53 -3.51 -5.68 0.26
C PHE A 53 -4.80 -5.24 -0.44
N HIS A 54 -4.81 -5.17 -1.77
CA HIS A 54 -5.99 -4.90 -2.58
C HIS A 54 -7.16 -5.85 -2.25
N SER A 55 -6.90 -7.15 -2.24
CA SER A 55 -7.91 -8.16 -1.88
C SER A 55 -8.50 -7.92 -0.49
N GLN A 56 -7.65 -7.57 0.50
CA GLN A 56 -8.11 -7.28 1.86
C GLN A 56 -8.96 -6.01 1.93
N MET A 57 -8.62 -4.97 1.17
CA MET A 57 -9.42 -3.73 1.09
C MET A 57 -10.80 -4.00 0.50
N GLN A 58 -10.86 -4.74 -0.61
CA GLN A 58 -12.12 -5.10 -1.26
C GLN A 58 -13.02 -5.93 -0.34
N LYS A 59 -12.45 -6.94 0.34
CA LYS A 59 -13.18 -7.78 1.31
C LYS A 59 -13.79 -6.98 2.47
N ARG A 60 -13.20 -5.82 2.81
CA ARG A 60 -13.68 -4.93 3.88
C ARG A 60 -14.49 -3.73 3.36
N GLY A 61 -14.61 -3.56 2.05
CA GLY A 61 -15.32 -2.42 1.44
C GLY A 61 -14.68 -1.06 1.71
N VAL A 62 -13.35 -1.00 1.82
CA VAL A 62 -12.60 0.22 2.17
C VAL A 62 -11.63 0.68 1.09
N GLN A 63 -11.67 0.08 -0.10
CA GLN A 63 -10.75 0.38 -1.20
C GLN A 63 -10.72 1.86 -1.59
N ASP A 64 -11.83 2.59 -1.44
CA ASP A 64 -11.91 4.01 -1.82
C ASP A 64 -11.11 4.94 -0.90
N LEU A 65 -10.65 4.44 0.26
CA LEU A 65 -9.82 5.18 1.21
C LEU A 65 -8.32 5.11 0.89
N PHE A 66 -7.92 4.30 -0.09
CA PHE A 66 -6.51 4.01 -0.34
C PHE A 66 -6.15 4.19 -1.81
N GLU A 67 -4.89 4.54 -2.02
CA GLU A 67 -4.21 4.46 -3.29
C GLU A 67 -2.98 3.59 -3.05
N ILE A 68 -2.78 2.57 -3.88
CA ILE A 68 -1.70 1.60 -3.69
C ILE A 68 -0.97 1.36 -5.00
N ASP A 69 0.30 1.00 -4.89
CA ASP A 69 1.15 0.60 -6.01
C ASP A 69 2.31 -0.26 -5.50
N SER A 70 3.09 -0.83 -6.43
CA SER A 70 4.35 -1.51 -6.13
C SER A 70 5.49 -1.08 -7.06
N ALA A 71 6.72 -1.19 -6.55
CA ALA A 71 7.93 -0.83 -7.29
C ALA A 71 9.13 -1.70 -6.90
N GLY A 72 10.23 -1.50 -7.63
CA GLY A 72 11.51 -2.18 -7.45
C GLY A 72 12.62 -1.18 -7.14
N THR A 73 13.57 -1.53 -6.27
CA THR A 73 14.79 -0.71 -6.11
C THR A 73 15.66 -0.77 -7.37
N HIS A 74 15.55 -1.85 -8.15
CA HIS A 74 16.30 -2.08 -9.38
C HIS A 74 15.40 -2.08 -10.63
N ALA A 75 15.97 -1.68 -11.76
CA ALA A 75 15.30 -1.55 -13.05
C ALA A 75 15.30 -2.83 -13.92
N TYR A 76 15.54 -4.01 -13.34
CA TYR A 76 15.79 -5.24 -14.11
C TYR A 76 14.62 -5.71 -14.97
N HIS A 77 13.38 -5.42 -14.56
CA HIS A 77 12.16 -6.00 -15.14
C HIS A 77 11.13 -4.95 -15.57
N ILE A 78 11.54 -3.71 -15.86
CA ILE A 78 10.58 -2.63 -16.17
C ILE A 78 9.61 -3.05 -17.29
N GLY A 79 8.31 -2.92 -17.03
CA GLY A 79 7.23 -3.26 -17.95
C GLY A 79 6.85 -4.74 -17.98
N GLU A 80 7.58 -5.62 -17.28
CA GLU A 80 7.23 -7.04 -17.19
C GLU A 80 6.04 -7.26 -16.26
N GLN A 81 5.34 -8.37 -16.46
CA GLN A 81 4.33 -8.84 -15.52
C GLN A 81 4.99 -9.46 -14.29
N PRO A 82 4.25 -9.58 -13.17
CA PRO A 82 4.72 -10.36 -12.03
C PRO A 82 5.10 -11.79 -12.44
N ASP A 83 6.07 -12.37 -11.73
CA ASP A 83 6.55 -13.73 -11.95
C ASP A 83 5.37 -14.72 -11.95
N SER A 84 5.31 -15.60 -12.94
CA SER A 84 4.20 -16.54 -13.11
C SER A 84 3.98 -17.41 -11.87
N ARG A 85 5.03 -17.72 -11.11
CA ARG A 85 4.93 -18.48 -9.85
C ARG A 85 4.28 -17.66 -8.75
N SER A 86 4.54 -16.36 -8.67
CA SER A 86 3.82 -15.43 -7.81
C SER A 86 2.34 -15.31 -8.22
N GLN A 87 2.04 -15.25 -9.52
CA GLN A 87 0.66 -15.25 -10.01
C GLN A 87 -0.08 -16.53 -9.61
N VAL A 88 0.55 -17.71 -9.76
CA VAL A 88 -0.02 -19.00 -9.36
C VAL A 88 -0.29 -19.07 -7.86
N ALA A 89 0.64 -18.63 -7.02
CA ALA A 89 0.45 -18.58 -5.57
C ALA A 89 -0.72 -17.66 -5.19
N ALA A 90 -0.80 -16.47 -5.80
CA ALA A 90 -1.87 -15.51 -5.54
C ALA A 90 -3.26 -15.99 -6.00
N HIS A 91 -3.32 -16.68 -7.14
CA HIS A 91 -4.56 -17.19 -7.70
C HIS A 91 -5.25 -18.20 -6.78
N GLN A 92 -4.50 -18.96 -5.97
CA GLN A 92 -5.06 -19.88 -4.96
C GLN A 92 -5.96 -19.15 -3.93
N TYR A 93 -5.76 -17.84 -3.77
CA TYR A 93 -6.55 -16.98 -2.87
C TYR A 93 -7.49 -16.03 -3.61
N ASN A 94 -7.74 -16.28 -4.90
CA ASN A 94 -8.51 -15.44 -5.81
C ASN A 94 -7.95 -14.01 -5.93
N VAL A 95 -6.62 -13.89 -6.01
CA VAL A 95 -5.92 -12.63 -6.24
C VAL A 95 -5.25 -12.69 -7.61
N ASP A 96 -5.62 -11.76 -8.49
CA ASP A 96 -5.01 -11.61 -9.82
C ASP A 96 -3.93 -10.52 -9.78
N LEU A 97 -2.73 -10.86 -10.23
CA LEU A 97 -1.57 -9.96 -10.34
C LEU A 97 -1.24 -9.61 -11.80
N SER A 98 -1.90 -10.24 -12.78
CA SER A 98 -1.50 -10.22 -14.20
C SER A 98 -1.57 -8.84 -14.86
N SER A 99 -2.36 -7.91 -14.30
CA SER A 99 -2.47 -6.53 -14.76
C SER A 99 -1.35 -5.62 -14.28
N GLN A 100 -0.63 -6.01 -13.23
CA GLN A 100 0.47 -5.21 -12.66
C GLN A 100 1.67 -5.18 -13.62
N ARG A 101 2.45 -4.11 -13.57
CA ARG A 101 3.65 -3.94 -14.40
C ARG A 101 4.79 -3.46 -13.54
N ALA A 102 5.91 -4.16 -13.66
CA ALA A 102 7.09 -3.83 -12.91
C ALA A 102 7.61 -2.43 -13.28
N ARG A 103 7.99 -1.65 -12.27
CA ARG A 103 8.61 -0.34 -12.42
C ARG A 103 9.68 -0.13 -11.36
N GLN A 104 10.56 0.83 -11.60
CA GLN A 104 11.52 1.26 -10.59
C GLN A 104 10.90 2.31 -9.66
N VAL A 105 11.35 2.34 -8.41
CA VAL A 105 11.12 3.46 -7.50
C VAL A 105 11.73 4.73 -8.09
N HIS A 106 10.98 5.82 -8.02
CA HIS A 106 11.40 7.15 -8.46
C HIS A 106 11.39 8.14 -7.29
N GLU A 107 12.19 9.20 -7.36
CA GLU A 107 12.27 10.21 -6.29
C GLU A 107 10.91 10.79 -5.90
N SER A 108 10.04 11.02 -6.90
CA SER A 108 8.66 11.50 -6.69
C SER A 108 7.81 10.58 -5.80
N ASP A 109 8.14 9.29 -5.71
CA ASP A 109 7.42 8.34 -4.85
C ASP A 109 7.55 8.74 -3.37
N PHE A 110 8.70 9.28 -2.94
CA PHE A 110 8.92 9.71 -1.55
C PHE A 110 8.07 10.92 -1.17
N TYR A 111 7.73 11.77 -2.14
CA TYR A 111 6.84 12.90 -1.98
C TYR A 111 5.37 12.48 -2.02
N HIS A 112 5.03 11.55 -2.91
CA HIS A 112 3.66 11.13 -3.20
C HIS A 112 3.06 10.20 -2.15
N TYR A 113 3.79 9.14 -1.76
CA TYR A 113 3.26 8.11 -0.86
C TYR A 113 3.37 8.52 0.61
N ASP A 114 2.39 8.12 1.42
CA ASP A 114 2.38 8.32 2.88
C ASP A 114 3.19 7.24 3.60
N TYR A 115 3.19 6.02 3.04
CA TYR A 115 3.88 4.85 3.57
C TYR A 115 4.60 4.11 2.45
N ILE A 116 5.86 3.71 2.71
CA ILE A 116 6.64 2.91 1.77
C ILE A 116 7.18 1.69 2.52
N PHE A 117 6.72 0.50 2.12
CA PHE A 117 7.05 -0.75 2.78
C PHE A 117 8.06 -1.56 1.98
N ALA A 118 9.28 -1.66 2.51
CA ALA A 118 10.33 -2.52 2.01
C ALA A 118 10.05 -3.99 2.35
N MET A 119 10.36 -4.90 1.42
CA MET A 119 10.17 -6.33 1.64
C MET A 119 11.25 -6.91 2.56
N ASP A 120 12.49 -6.45 2.48
CA ASP A 120 13.59 -6.90 3.35
C ASP A 120 14.52 -5.74 3.75
N GLY A 121 15.53 -6.06 4.56
CA GLY A 121 16.50 -5.10 5.05
C GLY A 121 17.37 -4.47 3.96
N SER A 122 17.68 -5.22 2.88
CA SER A 122 18.44 -4.69 1.75
C SER A 122 17.61 -3.67 0.98
N ASN A 123 16.34 -3.97 0.71
CA ASN A 123 15.44 -3.02 0.06
C ASN A 123 15.21 -1.77 0.91
N LEU A 124 15.17 -1.91 2.24
CA LEU A 124 15.07 -0.76 3.13
C LEU A 124 16.33 0.11 3.07
N MET A 125 17.51 -0.50 3.03
CA MET A 125 18.79 0.21 2.89
C MET A 125 18.87 0.94 1.54
N ASP A 126 18.57 0.25 0.43
CA ASP A 126 18.52 0.85 -0.91
C ASP A 126 17.59 2.07 -0.94
N LEU A 127 16.40 1.96 -0.33
CA LEU A 127 15.45 3.06 -0.24
C LEU A 127 15.98 4.22 0.62
N GLN A 128 16.64 3.92 1.75
CA GLN A 128 17.22 4.95 2.63
C GLN A 128 18.33 5.74 1.92
N ASP A 129 19.12 5.08 1.07
CA ASP A 129 20.22 5.70 0.33
C ASP A 129 19.73 6.73 -0.71
N ILE A 130 18.55 6.51 -1.30
CA ILE A 130 17.99 7.40 -2.34
C ILE A 130 16.88 8.33 -1.81
N CYS A 131 16.39 8.11 -0.59
CA CYS A 131 15.27 8.87 -0.02
C CYS A 131 15.77 10.17 0.63
N PRO A 132 15.18 11.33 0.29
CA PRO A 132 15.44 12.59 0.99
C PRO A 132 15.26 12.45 2.51
N PRO A 133 16.18 12.98 3.34
CA PRO A 133 16.16 12.78 4.80
C PRO A 133 14.82 13.10 5.48
N GLU A 134 14.11 14.13 5.01
CA GLU A 134 12.81 14.55 5.50
C GLU A 134 11.69 13.52 5.27
N HIS A 135 11.88 12.56 4.35
CA HIS A 135 10.90 11.53 3.98
C HIS A 135 11.25 10.13 4.50
N GLN A 136 12.44 9.93 5.07
CA GLN A 136 12.86 8.60 5.58
C GLN A 136 11.93 8.04 6.67
N HIS A 137 11.21 8.89 7.40
CA HIS A 137 10.23 8.48 8.40
C HIS A 137 9.04 7.68 7.84
N LYS A 138 8.83 7.71 6.51
CA LYS A 138 7.78 6.95 5.80
C LYS A 138 8.20 5.51 5.49
N LEU A 139 9.49 5.20 5.59
CA LEU A 139 10.06 3.90 5.23
C LEU A 139 9.95 2.92 6.40
N ALA A 140 9.48 1.71 6.12
CA ALA A 140 9.42 0.63 7.12
C ALA A 140 9.49 -0.75 6.45
N LEU A 141 9.79 -1.79 7.22
CA LEU A 141 9.67 -3.17 6.74
C LEU A 141 8.20 -3.60 6.72
N MET A 142 7.79 -4.33 5.69
CA MET A 142 6.42 -4.82 5.58
C MET A 142 6.02 -5.69 6.78
N LEU A 143 6.94 -6.53 7.29
CA LEU A 143 6.67 -7.44 8.41
C LEU A 143 6.65 -6.77 9.78
N ASP A 144 7.09 -5.52 9.91
CA ASP A 144 6.89 -4.74 11.14
C ASP A 144 5.40 -4.53 11.46
N ASN A 145 4.53 -4.74 10.46
CA ASN A 145 3.10 -4.73 10.67
C ASN A 145 2.58 -5.89 11.51
N ILE A 146 3.29 -7.02 11.53
CA ILE A 146 2.91 -8.21 12.30
C ILE A 146 3.53 -8.13 13.72
N PRO A 147 2.74 -8.31 14.81
CA PRO A 147 3.28 -8.40 16.15
C PRO A 147 4.38 -9.48 16.26
N LYS A 148 5.49 -9.15 16.94
CA LYS A 148 6.68 -10.00 17.14
C LYS A 148 7.53 -10.29 15.87
N ASN A 149 7.29 -9.59 14.76
CA ASN A 149 8.10 -9.71 13.54
C ASN A 149 8.94 -8.46 13.24
N LYS A 150 9.10 -7.56 14.23
CA LYS A 150 9.90 -6.34 14.06
C LYS A 150 11.30 -6.66 13.55
N GLY A 151 11.75 -5.97 12.50
CA GLY A 151 13.06 -6.13 11.90
C GLY A 151 13.21 -7.33 10.95
N LYS A 152 12.16 -8.11 10.70
CA LYS A 152 12.23 -9.28 9.81
C LYS A 152 11.93 -8.90 8.36
N GLY A 153 12.63 -9.54 7.43
CA GLY A 153 12.37 -9.44 6.00
C GLY A 153 11.51 -10.58 5.46
N VAL A 154 10.88 -10.33 4.32
CA VAL A 154 10.23 -11.32 3.46
C VAL A 154 11.32 -12.00 2.61
N PRO A 155 11.50 -13.33 2.72
CA PRO A 155 12.50 -14.04 1.94
C PRO A 155 12.24 -13.88 0.44
N ASP A 156 13.30 -13.84 -0.37
CA ASP A 156 13.16 -13.70 -1.82
C ASP A 156 12.86 -15.06 -2.47
N PRO A 157 11.63 -15.27 -3.00
CA PRO A 157 11.26 -16.56 -3.56
C PRO A 157 11.87 -16.81 -4.93
N TYR A 158 12.49 -15.81 -5.58
CA TYR A 158 12.89 -15.92 -6.98
C TYR A 158 13.84 -17.10 -7.23
N PHE A 159 14.83 -17.27 -6.33
CA PHE A 159 15.77 -18.39 -6.34
C PHE A 159 15.40 -19.50 -5.34
N GLU A 160 14.77 -19.16 -4.22
CA GLU A 160 14.51 -20.09 -3.12
C GLU A 160 13.18 -20.87 -3.27
N GLY A 161 12.30 -20.44 -4.18
CA GLY A 161 10.94 -20.95 -4.29
C GLY A 161 10.05 -20.46 -3.14
N ARG A 162 9.11 -21.30 -2.68
CA ARG A 162 8.21 -21.00 -1.54
C ARG A 162 7.28 -19.79 -1.77
N PHE A 163 6.79 -19.65 -3.00
CA PHE A 163 5.88 -18.58 -3.40
C PHE A 163 4.59 -18.55 -2.56
N ASP A 164 4.05 -19.72 -2.20
CA ASP A 164 2.85 -19.83 -1.36
C ASP A 164 3.10 -19.27 0.05
N GLU A 165 4.23 -19.61 0.67
CA GLU A 165 4.59 -19.10 1.99
C GLU A 165 4.81 -17.58 1.99
N VAL A 166 5.43 -17.05 0.92
CA VAL A 166 5.58 -15.60 0.73
C VAL A 166 4.23 -14.93 0.58
N PHE A 167 3.30 -15.52 -0.20
CA PHE A 167 1.94 -15.00 -0.33
C PHE A 167 1.23 -14.97 1.04
N GLU A 168 1.24 -16.07 1.78
CA GLU A 168 0.60 -16.15 3.11
C GLU A 168 1.16 -15.10 4.08
N MET A 169 2.47 -14.93 4.07
CA MET A 169 3.17 -13.96 4.90
C MET A 169 2.74 -12.52 4.57
N LEU A 170 2.70 -12.18 3.28
CA LEU A 170 2.30 -10.86 2.81
C LEU A 170 0.81 -10.59 3.00
N ASN A 171 -0.04 -11.61 2.81
CA ASN A 171 -1.46 -11.54 3.09
C ASN A 171 -1.75 -11.30 4.58
N ARG A 172 -1.01 -11.99 5.47
CA ARG A 172 -1.08 -11.75 6.92
C ARG A 172 -0.60 -10.34 7.27
N ALA A 173 0.55 -9.91 6.76
CA ALA A 173 1.09 -8.56 7.01
C ALA A 173 0.10 -7.47 6.54
N SER A 174 -0.50 -7.65 5.37
CA SER A 174 -1.52 -6.76 4.79
C SER A 174 -2.77 -6.66 5.66
N SER A 175 -3.25 -7.78 6.20
CA SER A 175 -4.40 -7.78 7.11
C SER A 175 -4.14 -6.99 8.41
N PHE A 176 -2.93 -7.12 8.99
CA PHE A 176 -2.52 -6.33 10.15
C PHE A 176 -2.36 -4.85 9.81
N LEU A 177 -1.70 -4.53 8.69
CA LEU A 177 -1.53 -3.15 8.21
C LEU A 177 -2.88 -2.47 8.01
N LEU A 178 -3.79 -3.09 7.25
CA LEU A 178 -5.12 -2.55 6.99
C LEU A 178 -5.91 -2.34 8.28
N GLY A 179 -5.83 -3.29 9.23
CA GLY A 179 -6.44 -3.15 10.55
C GLY A 179 -5.90 -1.97 11.37
N LYS A 180 -4.61 -1.64 11.23
CA LYS A 180 -4.01 -0.46 11.89
C LYS A 180 -4.45 0.85 11.21
N LEU A 181 -4.48 0.89 9.88
CA LEU A 181 -4.79 2.11 9.13
C LEU A 181 -6.27 2.49 9.22
N VAL A 182 -7.18 1.52 9.16
CA VAL A 182 -8.62 1.78 9.31
C VAL A 182 -8.99 2.25 10.72
N LYS A 183 -8.28 1.82 11.77
CA LYS A 183 -8.51 2.31 13.14
C LYS A 183 -8.04 3.74 13.39
N LYS A 184 -7.08 4.23 12.59
CA LYS A 184 -6.58 5.61 12.66
C LYS A 184 -7.47 6.60 11.89
N THR A 185 -8.41 6.07 11.10
CA THR A 185 -9.25 6.77 10.14
C THR A 185 -10.58 7.14 10.76
#